data_AF-A0A2N7X0Q7-F1
#
_entry.id   AF-A0A2N7X0Q7-F1
#
_cell.length_a   1.000
_cell.length_b   1.000
_cell.length_c   1.000
_cell.angle_alpha   90.00
_cell.angle_beta   90.00
_cell.angle_gamma   90.00
#
_symmetry.space_group_name_H-M   'P 1'
#
loop_
_entity.id
_entity.type
_entity.pdbx_description
1 polymer ?
#
loop_
_entity_poly.entity_id
_entity_poly.type
_entity_poly.pdbx_seq_one_letter_code
_entity_poly.pdbx_strand_id
1 'polypeptide(L)'
;MNVIAGAASKVDLDRALSPVERQVVDGGFVTKKHLIAISAAAAKGNFVVSFRDTGALALRWLDRGAATKPHTILEKTLKSARVPESLRQGVADSGLQGLAAHWEDGRPVGVFVTREAAAQWKGAGGPQVRPDDHGNFYIPIDFSYARDGNLRALKAQPNWEKAVITGDYDAHDMLMMKGAGGPHSVVSESTEEAFVREAVNTAVAAVDPHRAGLEHLVVRHGPQVNYPAFAMSRERMRDKLVSAVAHPSLPLAVCDRGNWRIVNTREELANLYESSHARMKVTWHAGEGHTHFASLGNGLVGIRHADRPTQPRASAAKAPLGFWG
;
A
#
# COMPACT_ATOMS: atom_id res chain seq x y z
N MET A 1 16.19 -6.48 -16.58
CA MET A 1 16.21 -6.83 -15.14
C MET A 1 17.54 -7.36 -14.62
N ASN A 2 18.27 -8.24 -15.32
CA ASN A 2 19.57 -8.79 -14.84
C ASN A 2 20.58 -7.75 -14.36
N VAL A 3 20.65 -6.60 -15.03
CA VAL A 3 21.54 -5.50 -14.67
C VAL A 3 21.15 -4.85 -13.33
N ILE A 4 19.86 -4.77 -13.02
CA ILE A 4 19.35 -4.23 -11.75
C ILE A 4 19.61 -5.22 -10.62
N ALA A 5 19.27 -6.50 -10.84
CA ALA A 5 19.57 -7.56 -9.89
C ALA A 5 21.07 -7.62 -9.54
N GLY A 6 21.93 -7.58 -10.55
CA GLY A 6 23.38 -7.62 -10.37
C GLY A 6 23.98 -6.36 -9.74
N ALA A 7 23.30 -5.21 -9.82
CA ALA A 7 23.70 -4.02 -9.07
C ALA A 7 23.27 -4.12 -7.61
N ALA A 8 22.04 -4.58 -7.36
CA ALA A 8 21.48 -4.77 -6.02
C ALA A 8 22.22 -5.84 -5.22
N SER A 9 22.62 -6.96 -5.82
CA SER A 9 23.35 -8.03 -5.13
C SER A 9 24.77 -7.66 -4.68
N LYS A 10 25.30 -6.53 -5.18
CA LYS A 10 26.66 -6.03 -4.86
C LYS A 10 26.66 -4.89 -3.85
N VAL A 11 25.49 -4.46 -3.38
CA VAL A 11 25.40 -3.36 -2.42
C VAL A 11 25.91 -3.82 -1.06
N ASP A 12 26.59 -2.93 -0.36
CA ASP A 12 26.92 -3.12 1.04
C ASP A 12 25.68 -2.87 1.91
N LEU A 13 25.09 -3.94 2.46
CA LEU A 13 23.92 -3.87 3.35
C LEU A 13 24.27 -3.38 4.76
N ASP A 14 25.54 -3.45 5.14
CA ASP A 14 26.04 -3.07 6.45
C ASP A 14 26.49 -1.61 6.51
N ARG A 15 26.57 -0.94 5.36
CA ARG A 15 26.92 0.48 5.28
C ARG A 15 26.10 1.34 6.25
N ALA A 16 26.74 2.40 6.73
CA ALA A 16 26.08 3.42 7.50
C ALA A 16 25.00 4.11 6.62
N LEU A 17 23.83 4.32 7.22
CA LEU A 17 22.78 5.13 6.62
C LEU A 17 23.13 6.61 6.75
N SER A 18 22.78 7.41 5.75
CA SER A 18 22.78 8.87 5.90
C SER A 18 21.71 9.30 6.92
N PRO A 19 21.75 10.55 7.44
CA PRO A 19 20.71 11.05 8.33
C PRO A 19 19.29 10.92 7.74
N VAL A 20 19.14 11.18 6.44
CA VAL A 20 17.84 11.10 5.76
C VAL A 20 17.40 9.65 5.56
N GLU A 21 18.32 8.75 5.24
CA GLU A 21 17.99 7.33 5.14
C GLU A 21 17.56 6.74 6.49
N ARG A 22 18.16 7.20 7.60
CA ARG A 22 17.67 6.86 8.95
C ARG A 22 16.25 7.35 9.16
N GLN A 23 15.93 8.60 8.79
CA GLN A 23 14.56 9.11 8.87
C GLN A 23 13.55 8.29 8.05
N VAL A 24 13.95 7.77 6.89
CA VAL A 24 13.10 6.88 6.07
C VAL A 24 12.83 5.55 6.81
N VAL A 25 13.84 4.94 7.42
CA VAL A 25 13.67 3.66 8.14
C VAL A 25 12.89 3.87 9.44
N ASP A 26 13.31 4.83 10.26
CA ASP A 26 12.72 5.12 11.57
C ASP A 26 11.31 5.70 11.44
N GLY A 27 11.02 6.39 10.33
CA GLY A 27 9.72 6.94 9.99
C GLY A 27 8.69 5.90 9.50
N GLY A 28 9.06 4.62 9.38
CA GLY A 28 8.10 3.56 9.06
C GLY A 28 7.84 3.33 7.57
N PHE A 29 8.66 3.91 6.68
CA PHE A 29 8.42 3.82 5.24
C PHE A 29 8.87 2.47 4.64
N VAL A 30 10.14 2.12 4.81
CA VAL A 30 10.75 0.88 4.26
C VAL A 30 11.82 0.33 5.21
N THR A 31 12.10 -0.96 5.14
CA THR A 31 13.18 -1.60 5.94
C THR A 31 14.56 -1.20 5.43
N LYS A 32 15.60 -1.24 6.30
CA LYS A 32 16.99 -0.88 5.93
C LYS A 32 17.49 -1.62 4.69
N LYS A 33 17.31 -2.95 4.65
CA LYS A 33 17.79 -3.77 3.53
C LYS A 33 17.11 -3.38 2.23
N HIS A 34 15.79 -3.18 2.27
CA HIS A 34 15.01 -2.82 1.10
C HIS A 34 15.31 -1.40 0.63
N LEU A 35 15.53 -0.45 1.55
CA LEU A 35 15.96 0.91 1.25
C LEU A 35 17.21 0.91 0.36
N ILE A 36 18.24 0.16 0.75
CA ILE A 36 19.51 0.10 0.03
C ILE A 36 19.33 -0.53 -1.36
N ALA A 37 18.55 -1.60 -1.47
CA ALA A 37 18.25 -2.25 -2.74
C ALA A 37 17.42 -1.34 -3.67
N ILE A 38 16.41 -0.65 -3.14
CA ILE A 38 15.59 0.31 -3.88
C ILE A 38 16.45 1.48 -4.40
N SER A 39 17.40 1.98 -3.59
CA SER A 39 18.35 3.00 -4.06
C SER A 39 19.11 2.53 -5.31
N ALA A 40 19.67 1.32 -5.27
CA ALA A 40 20.40 0.77 -6.40
C ALA A 40 19.50 0.58 -7.62
N ALA A 41 18.27 0.11 -7.42
CA ALA A 41 17.28 -0.05 -8.48
C ALA A 41 16.93 1.29 -9.14
N ALA A 42 16.61 2.32 -8.34
CA ALA A 42 16.22 3.64 -8.83
C ALA A 42 17.37 4.32 -9.56
N ALA A 43 18.60 4.24 -9.04
CA ALA A 43 19.79 4.76 -9.69
C ALA A 43 20.03 4.08 -11.05
N LYS A 44 19.92 2.74 -11.09
CA LYS A 44 20.23 1.97 -12.30
C LYS A 44 19.12 2.05 -13.35
N GLY A 45 17.87 2.03 -12.92
CA GLY A 45 16.68 2.17 -13.76
C GLY A 45 16.35 3.60 -14.14
N ASN A 46 17.03 4.58 -13.53
CA ASN A 46 16.83 6.01 -13.76
C ASN A 46 15.36 6.44 -13.59
N PHE A 47 14.79 6.10 -12.43
CA PHE A 47 13.42 6.45 -12.04
C PHE A 47 13.39 7.08 -10.65
N VAL A 48 12.26 7.73 -10.34
CA VAL A 48 11.91 8.17 -8.99
C VAL A 48 10.78 7.29 -8.49
N VAL A 49 10.84 6.86 -7.23
CA VAL A 49 9.72 6.19 -6.56
C VAL A 49 9.51 6.81 -5.20
N SER A 50 8.25 7.00 -4.84
CA SER A 50 7.85 7.52 -3.53
C SER A 50 6.94 6.55 -2.81
N PHE A 51 7.08 6.46 -1.49
CA PHE A 51 6.33 5.57 -0.63
C PHE A 51 5.64 6.35 0.48
N ARG A 52 4.43 5.90 0.81
CA ARG A 52 3.72 6.31 2.03
C ARG A 52 4.28 5.58 3.24
N ASP A 53 3.89 6.01 4.43
CA ASP A 53 4.13 5.25 5.65
C ASP A 53 3.50 3.84 5.53
N THR A 54 4.35 2.81 5.59
CA THR A 54 3.93 1.40 5.60
C THR A 54 3.48 0.98 7.00
N GLY A 55 4.02 1.64 8.03
CA GLY A 55 3.75 1.40 9.43
C GLY A 55 4.66 0.33 10.04
N ALA A 56 5.16 0.61 11.24
CA ALA A 56 6.12 -0.24 11.95
C ALA A 56 5.68 -1.71 12.11
N LEU A 57 4.37 -1.96 12.28
CA LEU A 57 3.85 -3.33 12.41
C LEU A 57 4.00 -4.13 11.12
N ALA A 58 3.76 -3.53 9.95
CA ALA A 58 3.93 -4.20 8.66
C ALA A 58 5.40 -4.36 8.32
N LEU A 59 6.23 -3.33 8.55
CA LEU A 59 7.69 -3.44 8.38
C LEU A 59 8.30 -4.58 9.18
N ARG A 60 7.88 -4.77 10.44
CA ARG A 60 8.32 -5.89 11.27
C ARG A 60 7.99 -7.25 10.64
N TRP A 61 6.83 -7.38 10.00
CA TRP A 61 6.44 -8.62 9.32
C TRP A 61 7.21 -8.80 8.01
N LEU A 62 7.46 -7.72 7.28
CA LEU A 62 8.31 -7.75 6.10
C LEU A 62 9.74 -8.19 6.45
N ASP A 63 10.34 -7.69 7.53
CA ASP A 63 11.66 -8.15 7.98
C ASP A 63 11.70 -9.64 8.38
N ARG A 64 10.55 -10.20 8.78
CA ARG A 64 10.40 -11.63 9.11
C ARG A 64 10.02 -12.51 7.93
N GLY A 65 9.94 -11.94 6.74
CA GLY A 65 9.67 -12.69 5.51
C GLY A 65 8.20 -12.92 5.18
N ALA A 66 7.27 -12.29 5.89
CA ALA A 66 5.84 -12.40 5.61
C ALA A 66 5.51 -12.01 4.16
N ALA A 67 4.57 -12.72 3.55
CA ALA A 67 4.03 -12.39 2.24
C ALA A 67 3.25 -11.07 2.29
N THR A 68 2.96 -10.53 1.12
CA THR A 68 2.27 -9.24 0.96
C THR A 68 0.89 -9.41 0.35
N LYS A 69 -0.04 -8.63 0.89
CA LYS A 69 -1.47 -8.67 0.58
C LYS A 69 -1.74 -8.47 -0.93
N PRO A 70 -2.42 -9.41 -1.62
CA PRO A 70 -2.90 -9.23 -2.99
C PRO A 70 -4.11 -8.29 -3.06
N HIS A 71 -4.41 -7.81 -4.27
CA HIS A 71 -5.67 -7.13 -4.59
C HIS A 71 -6.93 -7.96 -4.24
N THR A 72 -6.82 -9.29 -4.19
CA THR A 72 -7.94 -10.18 -3.86
C THR A 72 -8.27 -10.24 -2.38
N ILE A 73 -7.36 -9.81 -1.50
CA ILE A 73 -7.68 -9.58 -0.08
C ILE A 73 -8.01 -8.10 0.01
N LEU A 74 -9.25 -7.74 0.37
CA LEU A 74 -9.63 -6.32 0.53
C LEU A 74 -9.61 -5.88 1.99
N GLU A 75 -9.52 -6.85 2.88
CA GLU A 75 -9.78 -6.69 4.31
C GLU A 75 -8.67 -5.97 5.07
N LYS A 76 -9.04 -5.42 6.22
CA LYS A 76 -8.15 -4.55 7.00
C LYS A 76 -7.11 -5.38 7.77
N THR A 77 -5.93 -4.79 7.93
CA THR A 77 -4.91 -5.30 8.84
C THR A 77 -5.41 -5.35 10.28
N LEU A 78 -5.05 -6.42 10.99
CA LEU A 78 -5.32 -6.63 12.40
C LEU A 78 -4.58 -5.60 13.27
N LYS A 79 -5.34 -4.82 14.05
CA LYS A 79 -4.82 -3.88 15.04
C LYS A 79 -5.72 -3.90 16.28
N SER A 80 -5.17 -3.91 17.49
CA SER A 80 -6.01 -3.92 18.71
C SER A 80 -6.97 -2.73 18.75
N ALA A 81 -6.58 -1.56 18.25
CA ALA A 81 -7.45 -0.39 18.20
C ALA A 81 -8.68 -0.52 17.26
N ARG A 82 -8.73 -1.54 16.39
CA ARG A 82 -9.81 -1.77 15.41
C ARG A 82 -10.78 -2.86 15.82
N VAL A 83 -10.57 -3.50 16.97
CA VAL A 83 -11.41 -4.60 17.45
C VAL A 83 -12.23 -4.16 18.67
N PRO A 84 -13.36 -4.84 18.96
CA PRO A 84 -14.09 -4.65 20.21
C PRO A 84 -13.18 -4.72 21.43
N GLU A 85 -13.47 -3.95 22.48
CA GLU A 85 -12.67 -3.88 23.71
C GLU A 85 -12.32 -5.27 24.25
N SER A 86 -13.31 -6.17 24.27
CA SER A 86 -13.16 -7.54 24.76
C SER A 86 -12.12 -8.38 24.04
N LEU A 87 -11.76 -8.04 22.80
CA LEU A 87 -10.78 -8.78 21.99
C LEU A 87 -9.40 -8.11 21.96
N ARG A 88 -9.24 -6.89 22.48
CA ARG A 88 -7.99 -6.12 22.33
C ARG A 88 -6.79 -6.81 22.95
N GLN A 89 -6.98 -7.36 24.15
CA GLN A 89 -5.92 -8.08 24.86
C GLN A 89 -5.53 -9.36 24.12
N GLY A 90 -6.52 -10.17 23.71
CA GLY A 90 -6.25 -11.39 22.95
C GLY A 90 -5.57 -11.13 21.60
N VAL A 91 -5.94 -10.06 20.90
CA VAL A 91 -5.25 -9.61 19.68
C VAL A 91 -3.81 -9.15 19.97
N ALA A 92 -3.60 -8.41 21.06
CA ALA A 92 -2.26 -7.99 21.47
C ALA A 92 -1.37 -9.22 21.80
N ASP A 93 -1.88 -10.12 22.64
CA ASP A 93 -1.16 -11.31 23.13
C ASP A 93 -0.96 -12.37 22.05
N SER A 94 -1.81 -12.38 21.02
CA SER A 94 -1.60 -13.25 19.84
C SER A 94 -0.26 -12.95 19.16
N GLY A 95 0.25 -11.73 19.27
CA GLY A 95 1.43 -11.26 18.56
C GLY A 95 1.22 -11.08 17.06
N LEU A 96 -0.03 -11.16 16.56
CA LEU A 96 -0.37 -11.13 15.12
C LEU A 96 -0.72 -9.73 14.59
N GLN A 97 -0.63 -8.68 15.42
CA GLN A 97 -0.89 -7.31 14.98
C GLN A 97 -0.02 -6.94 13.78
N GLY A 98 -0.61 -6.32 12.76
CA GLY A 98 0.08 -6.00 11.50
C GLY A 98 -0.14 -7.01 10.37
N LEU A 99 -0.78 -8.16 10.62
CA LEU A 99 -1.15 -9.11 9.57
C LEU A 99 -2.51 -8.79 8.95
N ALA A 100 -2.71 -9.21 7.71
CA ALA A 100 -4.02 -9.20 7.05
C ALA A 100 -4.95 -10.17 7.80
N ALA A 101 -6.03 -9.63 8.38
CA ALA A 101 -7.04 -10.42 9.08
C ALA A 101 -8.25 -10.67 8.18
N HIS A 102 -8.91 -11.80 8.42
CA HIS A 102 -10.25 -12.08 7.93
C HIS A 102 -11.27 -11.62 8.98
N TRP A 103 -12.33 -10.95 8.54
CA TRP A 103 -13.32 -10.25 9.35
C TRP A 103 -14.73 -10.73 9.02
N GLU A 104 -15.47 -11.08 10.05
CA GLU A 104 -16.90 -11.39 9.98
C GLU A 104 -17.63 -10.50 10.99
N ASP A 105 -18.71 -9.83 10.57
CA ASP A 105 -19.53 -8.96 11.42
C ASP A 105 -18.72 -7.94 12.26
N GLY A 106 -17.66 -7.38 11.65
CA GLY A 106 -16.78 -6.40 12.29
C GLY A 106 -15.83 -6.98 13.34
N ARG A 107 -15.66 -8.31 13.40
CA ARG A 107 -14.75 -9.01 14.31
C ARG A 107 -13.70 -9.78 13.52
N PRO A 108 -12.44 -9.82 13.97
CA PRO A 108 -11.44 -10.66 13.33
C PRO A 108 -11.70 -12.12 13.70
N VAL A 109 -11.78 -12.99 12.69
CA VAL A 109 -12.00 -14.43 12.85
C VAL A 109 -10.78 -15.26 12.43
N GLY A 110 -9.70 -14.61 11.98
CA GLY A 110 -8.49 -15.29 11.55
C GLY A 110 -7.48 -14.37 10.89
N VAL A 111 -6.38 -14.95 10.41
CA VAL A 111 -5.37 -14.25 9.60
C VAL A 111 -5.10 -14.99 8.30
N PHE A 112 -4.86 -14.22 7.24
CA PHE A 112 -4.56 -14.76 5.93
C PHE A 112 -3.15 -15.35 5.86
N VAL A 113 -3.03 -16.42 5.07
CA VAL A 113 -1.80 -17.19 4.86
C VAL A 113 -1.55 -17.42 3.38
N THR A 114 -0.31 -17.69 3.01
CA THR A 114 0.09 -17.95 1.62
C THR A 114 -0.54 -19.22 1.07
N ARG A 115 -0.68 -19.28 -0.25
CA ARG A 115 -1.21 -20.48 -0.93
C ARG A 115 -0.31 -21.70 -0.71
N GLU A 116 1.01 -21.47 -0.70
CA GLU A 116 2.01 -22.51 -0.44
C GLU A 116 1.83 -23.10 0.96
N ALA A 117 1.72 -22.26 2.00
CA ALA A 117 1.51 -22.73 3.36
C ALA A 117 0.17 -23.46 3.53
N ALA A 118 -0.90 -22.91 2.93
CA ALA A 118 -2.21 -23.54 2.91
C ALA A 118 -2.18 -24.95 2.30
N ALA A 119 -1.47 -25.13 1.19
CA ALA A 119 -1.29 -26.41 0.54
C ALA A 119 -0.45 -27.37 1.38
N GLN A 120 0.65 -26.88 1.99
CA GLN A 120 1.54 -27.69 2.81
C GLN A 120 0.85 -28.22 4.08
N TRP A 121 0.06 -27.38 4.76
CA TRP A 121 -0.58 -27.78 6.01
C TRP A 121 -1.76 -28.72 5.81
N LYS A 122 -2.33 -28.75 4.60
CA LYS A 122 -3.37 -29.69 4.21
C LYS A 122 -2.81 -31.12 4.16
N GLY A 123 -2.92 -31.84 5.27
CA GLY A 123 -2.51 -33.24 5.40
C GLY A 123 -1.19 -33.47 6.14
N ALA A 124 -0.50 -32.42 6.59
CA ALA A 124 0.81 -32.51 7.25
C ALA A 124 0.82 -32.09 8.75
N GLY A 125 -0.35 -31.91 9.36
CA GLY A 125 -0.46 -31.57 10.79
C GLY A 125 -0.20 -30.10 11.14
N GLY A 126 -0.48 -29.17 10.21
CA GLY A 126 -0.44 -27.73 10.46
C GLY A 126 -1.78 -27.15 10.98
N PRO A 127 -1.90 -25.81 11.04
CA PRO A 127 -3.18 -25.13 11.30
C PRO A 127 -4.28 -25.61 10.36
N GLN A 128 -5.53 -25.55 10.85
CA GLN A 128 -6.69 -25.70 9.99
C GLN A 128 -6.84 -24.45 9.11
N VAL A 129 -6.90 -24.66 7.81
CA VAL A 129 -7.00 -23.60 6.82
C VAL A 129 -8.39 -23.59 6.20
N ARG A 130 -8.95 -22.41 5.98
CA ARG A 130 -10.22 -22.20 5.28
C ARG A 130 -10.02 -21.28 4.07
N PRO A 131 -10.74 -21.51 2.97
CA PRO A 131 -10.82 -20.55 1.87
C PRO A 131 -11.77 -19.40 2.23
N ASP A 132 -11.53 -18.22 1.65
CA ASP A 132 -12.54 -17.15 1.52
C ASP A 132 -13.26 -17.22 0.17
N ASP A 133 -14.22 -16.33 -0.06
CA ASP A 133 -15.00 -16.25 -1.31
C ASP A 133 -14.19 -15.76 -2.52
N HIS A 134 -12.96 -15.30 -2.30
CA HIS A 134 -12.03 -14.83 -3.34
C HIS A 134 -10.90 -15.83 -3.62
N GLY A 135 -10.99 -17.03 -3.04
CA GLY A 135 -10.00 -18.10 -3.21
C GLY A 135 -8.65 -17.80 -2.55
N ASN A 136 -8.61 -16.91 -1.56
CA ASN A 136 -7.49 -16.77 -0.61
C ASN A 136 -7.69 -17.75 0.54
N PHE A 137 -6.66 -17.91 1.37
CA PHE A 137 -6.68 -18.83 2.50
C PHE A 137 -6.39 -18.12 3.81
N TYR A 138 -7.11 -18.47 4.86
CA TYR A 138 -6.88 -17.97 6.21
C TYR A 138 -6.93 -19.10 7.22
N ILE A 139 -6.29 -18.88 8.37
CA ILE A 139 -6.43 -19.76 9.53
C ILE A 139 -7.43 -19.14 10.50
N PRO A 140 -8.50 -19.87 10.89
CA PRO A 140 -9.44 -19.36 11.88
C PRO A 140 -8.77 -19.26 13.25
N ILE A 141 -8.91 -18.13 13.94
CA ILE A 141 -8.38 -17.90 15.28
C ILE A 141 -9.45 -17.24 16.14
N ASP A 142 -9.80 -17.87 17.26
CA ASP A 142 -10.62 -17.25 18.28
C ASP A 142 -9.75 -16.35 19.17
N PHE A 143 -9.74 -15.05 18.89
CA PHE A 143 -9.02 -14.06 19.69
C PHE A 143 -9.59 -13.84 21.09
N SER A 144 -10.75 -14.40 21.43
CA SER A 144 -11.25 -14.39 22.81
C SER A 144 -10.64 -15.51 23.66
N TYR A 145 -9.99 -16.50 23.03
CA TYR A 145 -9.43 -17.66 23.69
C TYR A 145 -7.91 -17.75 23.54
N ALA A 146 -7.18 -17.43 24.62
CA ALA A 146 -5.71 -17.37 24.62
C ALA A 146 -5.00 -18.69 24.23
N ARG A 147 -5.67 -19.84 24.35
CA ARG A 147 -5.12 -21.17 24.02
C ARG A 147 -5.64 -21.74 22.70
N ASP A 148 -6.10 -20.86 21.80
CA ASP A 148 -6.58 -21.23 20.48
C ASP A 148 -5.64 -22.25 19.80
N GLY A 149 -6.25 -23.31 19.25
CA GLY A 149 -5.53 -24.44 18.67
C GLY A 149 -4.79 -24.08 17.39
N ASN A 150 -5.39 -23.26 16.53
CA ASN A 150 -4.79 -22.84 15.26
C ASN A 150 -3.66 -21.83 15.47
N LEU A 151 -3.80 -20.91 16.43
CA LEU A 151 -2.72 -20.01 16.80
C LEU A 151 -1.49 -20.78 17.31
N ARG A 152 -1.71 -21.79 18.17
CA ARG A 152 -0.62 -22.66 18.65
C ARG A 152 -0.03 -23.50 17.52
N ALA A 153 -0.88 -24.09 16.67
CA ALA A 153 -0.43 -24.88 15.52
C ALA A 153 0.40 -24.03 14.53
N LEU A 154 0.04 -22.76 14.34
CA LEU A 154 0.77 -21.83 13.46
C LEU A 154 2.16 -21.58 14.03
N LYS A 155 2.22 -21.16 15.30
CA LYS A 155 3.50 -20.84 15.96
C LYS A 155 4.40 -22.06 16.16
N ALA A 156 3.87 -23.28 16.05
CA ALA A 156 4.65 -24.50 16.05
C ALA A 156 5.28 -24.82 14.70
N GLN A 157 4.85 -24.19 13.60
CA GLN A 157 5.46 -24.40 12.29
C GLN A 157 6.83 -23.70 12.20
N PRO A 158 7.85 -24.35 11.62
CA PRO A 158 9.11 -23.69 11.37
C PRO A 158 8.94 -22.54 10.37
N ASN A 159 9.52 -21.36 10.66
CA ASN A 159 9.44 -20.17 9.81
C ASN A 159 8.00 -19.74 9.45
N TRP A 160 7.03 -19.96 10.35
CA TRP A 160 5.62 -19.63 10.14
C TRP A 160 5.39 -18.16 9.78
N GLU A 161 6.32 -17.27 10.13
CA GLU A 161 6.25 -15.86 9.78
C GLU A 161 6.26 -15.61 8.27
N LYS A 162 6.86 -16.51 7.47
CA LYS A 162 6.79 -16.45 6.01
C LYS A 162 5.45 -16.88 5.45
N ALA A 163 4.71 -17.69 6.20
CA ALA A 163 3.42 -18.23 5.79
C ALA A 163 2.28 -17.23 5.93
N VAL A 164 2.46 -16.14 6.68
CA VAL A 164 1.41 -15.14 6.94
C VAL A 164 1.51 -13.95 5.99
N ILE A 165 0.40 -13.23 5.85
CA ILE A 165 0.28 -12.09 4.92
C ILE A 165 0.21 -10.76 5.69
N THR A 166 0.99 -9.77 5.26
CA THR A 166 0.99 -8.38 5.78
C THR A 166 0.80 -7.35 4.65
N GLY A 167 0.87 -6.05 4.95
CA GLY A 167 0.82 -4.98 3.95
C GLY A 167 2.10 -4.93 3.10
N ASP A 168 1.99 -4.48 1.86
CA ASP A 168 3.13 -4.12 1.01
C ASP A 168 3.57 -2.66 1.23
N TYR A 169 4.61 -2.24 0.51
CA TYR A 169 4.97 -0.84 0.41
C TYR A 169 4.00 -0.13 -0.52
N ASP A 170 3.20 0.74 0.08
CA ASP A 170 2.26 1.56 -0.66
C ASP A 170 3.00 2.68 -1.42
N ALA A 171 3.20 2.46 -2.71
CA ALA A 171 3.76 3.48 -3.59
C ALA A 171 2.81 4.69 -3.70
N HIS A 172 3.35 5.89 -3.56
CA HIS A 172 2.63 7.14 -3.75
C HIS A 172 2.66 7.60 -5.21
N ASP A 173 3.85 7.64 -5.81
CA ASP A 173 4.10 7.95 -7.22
C ASP A 173 5.38 7.23 -7.71
N MET A 174 5.44 6.97 -9.00
CA MET A 174 6.59 6.48 -9.76
C MET A 174 6.80 7.43 -10.95
N LEU A 175 7.98 8.06 -11.05
CA LEU A 175 8.33 8.92 -12.17
C LEU A 175 9.38 8.24 -13.05
N MET A 176 9.14 8.23 -14.36
CA MET A 176 10.16 7.85 -15.33
C MET A 176 10.92 9.09 -15.79
N MET A 177 12.25 9.02 -15.74
CA MET A 177 13.13 10.15 -16.13
C MET A 177 13.65 10.04 -17.56
N LYS A 178 13.32 8.94 -18.26
CA LYS A 178 13.66 8.67 -19.67
C LYS A 178 12.41 8.17 -20.38
N GLY A 179 12.22 8.57 -21.64
CA GLY A 179 11.09 8.16 -22.47
C GLY A 179 10.71 9.24 -23.50
N ALA A 180 9.80 8.91 -24.41
CA ALA A 180 9.21 9.89 -25.32
C ALA A 180 8.29 10.82 -24.50
N GLY A 181 8.66 12.10 -24.38
CA GLY A 181 7.86 13.10 -23.64
C GLY A 181 8.52 13.72 -22.41
N GLY A 182 9.74 13.30 -22.04
CA GLY A 182 10.47 13.84 -20.87
C GLY A 182 10.03 13.21 -19.54
N PRO A 183 10.49 13.73 -18.39
CA PRO A 183 10.13 13.19 -17.08
C PRO A 183 8.62 13.28 -16.77
N HIS A 184 8.01 12.20 -16.31
CA HIS A 184 6.57 12.14 -16.06
C HIS A 184 6.19 11.04 -15.06
N SER A 185 5.02 11.16 -14.42
CA SER A 185 4.41 10.08 -13.65
C SER A 185 3.99 8.94 -14.56
N VAL A 186 4.31 7.70 -14.19
CA VAL A 186 3.91 6.53 -14.97
C VAL A 186 2.41 6.41 -15.06
N VAL A 187 1.92 6.06 -16.25
CA VAL A 187 0.49 5.82 -16.48
C VAL A 187 0.06 4.50 -15.84
N SER A 188 -1.16 4.47 -15.30
CA SER A 188 -1.75 3.26 -14.69
C SER A 188 -1.69 2.07 -15.64
N GLU A 189 -1.27 0.91 -15.14
CA GLU A 189 -1.18 -0.35 -15.90
C GLU A 189 -0.26 -0.28 -17.14
N SER A 190 0.64 0.71 -17.22
CA SER A 190 1.59 0.84 -18.32
C SER A 190 2.78 -0.12 -18.18
N THR A 191 3.52 -0.30 -19.28
CA THR A 191 4.80 -1.01 -19.26
C THR A 191 5.83 -0.34 -18.36
N GLU A 192 5.76 0.98 -18.20
CA GLU A 192 6.64 1.75 -17.30
C GLU A 192 6.29 1.53 -15.82
N GLU A 193 5.00 1.49 -15.47
CA GLU A 193 4.57 1.12 -14.11
C GLU A 193 5.05 -0.29 -13.76
N ALA A 194 4.82 -1.24 -14.68
CA ALA A 194 5.29 -2.61 -14.53
C ALA A 194 6.82 -2.67 -14.39
N PHE A 195 7.55 -1.90 -15.20
CA PHE A 195 9.01 -1.82 -15.13
C PHE A 195 9.51 -1.32 -13.77
N VAL A 196 8.96 -0.22 -13.24
CA VAL A 196 9.41 0.34 -11.95
C VAL A 196 9.11 -0.66 -10.82
N ARG A 197 7.92 -1.25 -10.81
CA ARG A 197 7.54 -2.28 -9.82
C ARG A 197 8.44 -3.51 -9.91
N GLU A 198 8.71 -4.01 -11.11
CA GLU A 198 9.59 -5.16 -11.33
C GLU A 198 11.03 -4.84 -10.93
N ALA A 199 11.54 -3.64 -11.25
CA ALA A 199 12.87 -3.19 -10.87
C ALA A 199 13.06 -3.16 -9.34
N VAL A 200 12.10 -2.59 -8.62
CA VAL A 200 12.11 -2.55 -7.15
C VAL A 200 12.07 -3.96 -6.57
N ASN A 201 11.09 -4.77 -6.97
CA ASN A 201 10.92 -6.13 -6.44
C ASN A 201 12.12 -7.02 -6.77
N THR A 202 12.69 -6.91 -7.98
CA THR A 202 13.88 -7.65 -8.39
C THR A 202 15.09 -7.28 -7.52
N ALA A 203 15.32 -6.00 -7.28
CA ALA A 203 16.43 -5.55 -6.44
C ALA A 203 16.26 -6.01 -4.99
N VAL A 204 15.05 -5.95 -4.46
CA VAL A 204 14.74 -6.43 -3.11
C VAL A 204 14.95 -7.94 -3.00
N ALA A 205 14.46 -8.73 -3.96
CA ALA A 205 14.68 -10.19 -3.99
C ALA A 205 16.15 -10.59 -4.14
N ALA A 206 16.99 -9.71 -4.70
CA ALA A 206 18.42 -9.96 -4.79
C ALA A 206 19.15 -9.86 -3.44
N VAL A 207 18.55 -9.21 -2.43
CA VAL A 207 19.16 -9.00 -1.09
C VAL A 207 18.36 -9.63 0.06
N ASP A 208 17.08 -9.95 -0.17
CA ASP A 208 16.19 -10.63 0.77
C ASP A 208 15.65 -11.92 0.13
N PRO A 209 16.18 -13.11 0.49
CA PRO A 209 15.72 -14.39 -0.01
C PRO A 209 14.26 -14.71 0.32
N HIS A 210 13.64 -14.03 1.29
CA HIS A 210 12.22 -14.21 1.62
C HIS A 210 11.30 -13.57 0.58
N ARG A 211 11.86 -12.88 -0.42
CA ARG A 211 11.13 -12.14 -1.45
C ARG A 211 11.11 -12.85 -2.79
N ALA A 212 11.42 -14.15 -2.79
CA ALA A 212 11.20 -15.01 -3.93
C ALA A 212 9.69 -15.29 -4.12
N GLY A 213 9.21 -15.15 -5.36
CA GLY A 213 7.83 -15.49 -5.72
C GLY A 213 6.82 -14.35 -5.65
N LEU A 214 5.66 -14.57 -6.27
CA LEU A 214 4.65 -13.54 -6.53
C LEU A 214 3.91 -13.06 -5.27
N GLU A 215 3.76 -13.91 -4.26
CA GLU A 215 3.09 -13.55 -3.00
C GLU A 215 3.99 -12.70 -2.08
N HIS A 216 5.29 -12.59 -2.37
CA HIS A 216 6.26 -11.91 -1.50
C HIS A 216 6.78 -10.58 -2.08
N LEU A 217 6.22 -10.11 -3.19
CA LEU A 217 6.56 -8.84 -3.83
C LEU A 217 6.26 -7.67 -2.88
N VAL A 218 7.25 -6.84 -2.57
CA VAL A 218 7.10 -5.72 -1.63
C VAL A 218 6.41 -4.50 -2.21
N VAL A 219 6.26 -4.41 -3.53
CA VAL A 219 5.38 -3.45 -4.20
C VAL A 219 4.43 -4.26 -5.08
N ARG A 220 3.16 -4.35 -4.71
CA ARG A 220 2.17 -5.14 -5.47
C ARG A 220 1.27 -4.28 -6.33
N HIS A 221 0.90 -3.12 -5.81
CA HIS A 221 -0.12 -2.26 -6.39
C HIS A 221 0.52 -1.14 -7.23
N GLY A 222 -0.28 -0.53 -8.11
CA GLY A 222 0.09 0.72 -8.77
C GLY A 222 0.15 1.89 -7.77
N PRO A 223 0.84 2.98 -8.11
CA PRO A 223 1.00 4.10 -7.19
C PRO A 223 -0.32 4.84 -6.93
N GLN A 224 -0.44 5.43 -5.73
CA GLN A 224 -1.60 6.23 -5.31
C GLN A 224 -2.00 7.29 -6.34
N VAL A 225 -1.03 7.95 -6.97
CA VAL A 225 -1.27 8.97 -7.98
C VAL A 225 -2.21 8.47 -9.08
N ASN A 226 -2.19 7.19 -9.41
CA ASN A 226 -2.98 6.58 -10.47
C ASN A 226 -4.40 6.18 -10.05
N TYR A 227 -4.71 6.19 -8.75
CA TYR A 227 -6.01 5.76 -8.22
C TYR A 227 -7.21 6.46 -8.89
N PRO A 228 -7.26 7.80 -9.07
CA PRO A 228 -8.39 8.44 -9.73
C PRO A 228 -8.61 7.95 -11.17
N ALA A 229 -7.54 7.81 -11.94
CA ALA A 229 -7.64 7.36 -13.34
C ALA A 229 -8.08 5.89 -13.42
N PHE A 230 -7.56 5.05 -12.53
CA PHE A 230 -7.97 3.65 -12.41
C PHE A 230 -9.44 3.51 -12.02
N ALA A 231 -9.88 4.19 -10.94
CA ALA A 231 -11.26 4.13 -10.45
C ALA A 231 -12.29 4.64 -11.48
N MET A 232 -11.95 5.67 -12.25
CA MET A 232 -12.82 6.22 -13.30
C MET A 232 -12.94 5.31 -14.52
N SER A 233 -11.85 4.66 -14.94
CA SER A 233 -11.82 3.82 -16.14
C SER A 233 -12.37 2.41 -15.91
N ARG A 234 -12.04 1.80 -14.75
CA ARG A 234 -12.34 0.38 -14.46
C ARG A 234 -13.53 0.21 -13.52
N GLU A 235 -13.56 0.94 -12.41
CA GLU A 235 -14.54 0.72 -11.32
C GLU A 235 -15.86 1.46 -11.54
N ARG A 236 -16.00 2.21 -12.64
CA ARG A 236 -17.17 3.06 -12.97
C ARG A 236 -17.56 4.03 -11.84
N MET A 237 -16.67 4.29 -10.89
CA MET A 237 -16.85 5.24 -9.81
C MET A 237 -16.57 6.66 -10.32
N ARG A 238 -17.36 7.09 -11.31
CA ARG A 238 -17.09 8.33 -12.06
C ARG A 238 -17.01 9.56 -11.18
N ASP A 239 -17.71 9.57 -10.04
CA ASP A 239 -17.83 10.76 -9.19
C ASP A 239 -17.60 10.50 -7.69
N LYS A 240 -17.20 9.28 -7.28
CA LYS A 240 -17.08 8.91 -5.85
C LYS A 240 -15.75 8.22 -5.58
N LEU A 241 -14.71 9.01 -5.40
CA LEU A 241 -13.38 8.54 -5.07
C LEU A 241 -13.21 8.49 -3.55
N VAL A 242 -12.44 7.53 -3.05
CA VAL A 242 -12.06 7.49 -1.64
C VAL A 242 -11.03 8.59 -1.36
N SER A 243 -11.36 9.54 -0.48
CA SER A 243 -10.55 10.74 -0.23
C SER A 243 -9.12 10.41 0.19
N ALA A 244 -8.97 9.39 1.04
CA ALA A 244 -7.68 8.96 1.60
C ALA A 244 -6.70 8.42 0.53
N VAL A 245 -7.20 7.96 -0.62
CA VAL A 245 -6.36 7.49 -1.73
C VAL A 245 -6.38 8.45 -2.92
N ALA A 246 -7.29 9.44 -2.97
CA ALA A 246 -7.32 10.47 -4.00
C ALA A 246 -6.32 11.62 -3.76
N HIS A 247 -6.15 12.05 -2.50
CA HIS A 247 -5.23 13.12 -2.12
C HIS A 247 -3.81 12.61 -1.85
N PRO A 248 -2.76 13.44 -2.03
CA PRO A 248 -1.40 13.04 -1.67
C PRO A 248 -1.32 12.76 -0.16
N SER A 249 -0.71 11.64 0.20
CA SER A 249 -0.55 11.20 1.59
C SER A 249 0.82 11.62 2.11
N LEU A 250 0.89 12.70 2.87
CA LEU A 250 2.14 13.20 3.44
C LEU A 250 2.29 12.74 4.90
N PRO A 251 3.52 12.50 5.41
CA PRO A 251 4.80 12.61 4.70
C PRO A 251 5.07 11.45 3.73
N LEU A 252 6.06 11.64 2.84
CA LEU A 252 6.51 10.66 1.85
C LEU A 252 8.01 10.44 1.93
N ALA A 253 8.45 9.18 1.81
CA ALA A 253 9.83 8.85 1.50
C ALA A 253 10.02 8.75 -0.01
N VAL A 254 10.93 9.53 -0.57
CA VAL A 254 11.16 9.61 -2.01
C VAL A 254 12.58 9.18 -2.32
N CYS A 255 12.73 8.17 -3.18
CA CYS A 255 14.01 7.76 -3.75
C CYS A 255 14.12 8.29 -5.18
N ASP A 256 14.85 9.40 -5.35
CA ASP A 256 15.17 10.00 -6.64
C ASP A 256 16.51 9.45 -7.13
N ARG A 257 16.46 8.49 -8.08
CA ARG A 257 17.64 7.90 -8.72
C ARG A 257 18.73 7.47 -7.72
N GLY A 258 18.30 6.92 -6.59
CA GLY A 258 19.15 6.42 -5.52
C GLY A 258 19.29 7.32 -4.29
N ASN A 259 18.91 8.60 -4.41
CA ASN A 259 19.00 9.57 -3.33
C ASN A 259 17.67 9.69 -2.60
N TRP A 260 17.69 9.48 -1.28
CA TRP A 260 16.50 9.59 -0.45
C TRP A 260 16.25 11.03 0.03
N ARG A 261 14.97 11.39 0.14
CA ARG A 261 14.48 12.59 0.83
C ARG A 261 13.11 12.33 1.44
N ILE A 262 12.75 13.09 2.47
CA ILE A 262 11.40 13.14 3.02
C ILE A 262 10.69 14.37 2.47
N VAL A 263 9.44 14.19 2.04
CA VAL A 263 8.54 15.26 1.62
C VAL A 263 7.40 15.32 2.61
N ASN A 264 7.34 16.39 3.40
CA ASN A 264 6.40 16.60 4.49
C ASN A 264 5.22 17.50 4.10
N THR A 265 5.42 18.35 3.09
CA THR A 265 4.43 19.37 2.71
C THR A 265 4.08 19.27 1.23
N ARG A 266 2.92 19.86 0.86
CA ARG A 266 2.52 19.95 -0.55
C ARG A 266 3.44 20.84 -1.37
N GLU A 267 4.05 21.84 -0.74
CA GLU A 267 5.04 22.71 -1.38
C GLU A 267 6.32 21.93 -1.69
N GLU A 268 6.83 21.17 -0.72
CA GLU A 268 7.96 20.25 -0.96
C GLU A 268 7.64 19.22 -2.04
N LEU A 269 6.40 18.73 -2.11
CA LEU A 269 5.94 17.84 -3.17
C LEU A 269 5.96 18.55 -4.53
N ALA A 270 5.43 19.76 -4.62
CA ALA A 270 5.46 20.55 -5.87
C ALA A 270 6.91 20.78 -6.34
N ASN A 271 7.80 21.17 -5.43
CA ASN A 271 9.23 21.37 -5.69
C ASN A 271 9.92 20.07 -6.15
N LEU A 272 9.51 18.90 -5.65
CA LEU A 272 9.99 17.61 -6.14
C LEU A 272 9.65 17.41 -7.62
N TYR A 273 8.39 17.64 -8.03
CA TYR A 273 8.00 17.50 -9.43
C TYR A 273 8.75 18.48 -10.31
N GLU A 274 8.84 19.75 -9.90
CA GLU A 274 9.55 20.79 -10.63
C GLU A 274 11.04 20.46 -10.81
N SER A 275 11.74 20.10 -9.74
CA SER A 275 13.16 19.71 -9.78
C SER A 275 13.40 18.40 -10.56
N SER A 276 12.37 17.57 -10.71
CA SER A 276 12.38 16.38 -11.55
C SER A 276 11.99 16.67 -13.00
N HIS A 277 11.64 17.92 -13.34
CA HIS A 277 11.04 18.33 -14.61
C HIS A 277 9.77 17.54 -14.99
N ALA A 278 9.07 17.02 -13.98
CA ALA A 278 7.81 16.32 -14.11
C ALA A 278 6.65 17.24 -13.78
N ARG A 279 5.44 16.90 -14.23
CA ARG A 279 4.22 17.65 -13.93
C ARG A 279 3.46 17.00 -12.79
N MET A 280 3.24 17.74 -11.72
CA MET A 280 2.32 17.32 -10.67
C MET A 280 0.89 17.28 -11.20
N LYS A 281 0.05 16.36 -10.69
CA LYS A 281 -1.36 16.32 -11.04
C LYS A 281 -2.07 17.59 -10.58
N VAL A 282 -2.88 18.19 -11.45
CA VAL A 282 -3.62 19.43 -11.17
C VAL A 282 -4.43 19.34 -9.88
N THR A 283 -5.03 18.19 -9.60
CA THR A 283 -5.84 17.93 -8.39
C THR A 283 -5.05 17.86 -7.09
N TRP A 284 -3.72 17.85 -7.17
CA TRP A 284 -2.81 17.84 -6.01
C TRP A 284 -2.22 19.23 -5.72
N HIS A 285 -2.40 20.21 -6.61
CA HIS A 285 -2.07 21.59 -6.32
C HIS A 285 -2.98 22.15 -5.21
N ALA A 286 -2.48 23.11 -4.46
CA ALA A 286 -3.26 23.84 -3.47
C ALA A 286 -4.09 24.95 -4.15
N GLY A 287 -5.24 25.28 -3.55
CA GLY A 287 -6.10 26.41 -3.95
C GLY A 287 -7.29 26.06 -4.84
N GLU A 288 -8.33 26.90 -4.78
CA GLU A 288 -9.58 26.74 -5.54
C GLU A 288 -9.46 27.15 -7.02
N GLY A 289 -8.37 27.82 -7.40
CA GLY A 289 -8.06 28.22 -8.78
C GLY A 289 -7.68 27.06 -9.71
N HIS A 290 -7.73 25.83 -9.21
CA HIS A 290 -7.43 24.62 -9.96
C HIS A 290 -8.56 23.60 -9.85
N THR A 291 -8.58 22.65 -10.79
CA THR A 291 -9.42 21.46 -10.64
C THR A 291 -8.97 20.72 -9.37
N HIS A 292 -9.89 20.45 -8.44
CA HIS A 292 -9.59 19.90 -7.12
C HIS A 292 -10.61 18.83 -6.71
N PHE A 293 -10.31 18.08 -5.64
CA PHE A 293 -11.25 17.14 -5.04
C PHE A 293 -12.15 17.86 -4.03
N ALA A 294 -13.46 17.80 -4.24
CA ALA A 294 -14.46 18.34 -3.32
C ALA A 294 -15.09 17.21 -2.50
N SER A 295 -15.31 17.45 -1.20
CA SER A 295 -15.93 16.47 -0.29
C SER A 295 -17.38 16.17 -0.69
N LEU A 296 -17.72 14.87 -0.68
CA LEU A 296 -19.09 14.38 -0.88
C LEU A 296 -19.69 13.80 0.42
N GLY A 297 -18.96 13.91 1.54
CA GLY A 297 -19.30 13.25 2.82
C GLY A 297 -18.80 11.81 2.89
N ASN A 298 -18.82 11.24 4.11
CA ASN A 298 -18.44 9.84 4.40
C ASN A 298 -17.06 9.40 3.87
N GLY A 299 -16.09 10.33 3.83
CA GLY A 299 -14.74 10.05 3.33
C GLY A 299 -14.63 9.94 1.81
N LEU A 300 -15.67 10.32 1.06
CA LEU A 300 -15.68 10.34 -0.40
C LEU A 300 -15.46 11.74 -0.96
N VAL A 301 -14.88 11.81 -2.16
CA VAL A 301 -14.63 13.04 -2.91
C VAL A 301 -14.99 12.89 -4.39
N GLY A 302 -15.37 14.01 -5.02
CA GLY A 302 -15.58 14.12 -6.46
C GLY A 302 -14.65 15.17 -7.07
N ILE A 303 -14.46 15.13 -8.40
CA ILE A 303 -13.67 16.15 -9.11
C ILE A 303 -14.52 17.41 -9.31
N ARG A 304 -13.94 18.57 -9.02
CA ARG A 304 -14.53 19.89 -9.24
C ARG A 304 -13.59 20.76 -10.06
N HIS A 305 -14.11 21.40 -11.11
CA HIS A 305 -13.37 22.32 -11.97
C HIS A 305 -13.47 23.75 -11.44
N ALA A 306 -12.38 24.52 -11.56
CA ALA A 306 -12.28 25.90 -11.07
C ALA A 306 -13.34 26.85 -11.69
N ASP A 307 -13.73 26.62 -12.95
CA ASP A 307 -14.58 27.55 -13.71
C ASP A 307 -16.09 27.26 -13.66
N ARG A 308 -16.56 26.34 -12.80
CA ARG A 308 -18.01 26.09 -12.64
C ARG A 308 -18.57 26.88 -11.45
N PRO A 309 -19.41 27.92 -11.67
CA PRO A 309 -20.07 28.61 -10.57
C PRO A 309 -20.94 27.64 -9.78
N THR A 310 -20.95 27.80 -8.46
CA THR A 310 -21.88 27.11 -7.56
C THR A 310 -23.30 27.45 -7.98
N GLN A 311 -24.00 26.56 -8.66
CA GLN A 311 -25.46 26.59 -8.61
C GLN A 311 -25.85 26.05 -7.23
N PRO A 312 -26.47 26.86 -6.35
CA PRO A 312 -27.08 26.31 -5.16
C PRO A 312 -28.12 25.28 -5.61
N ARG A 313 -28.10 24.10 -4.99
CA ARG A 313 -29.20 23.14 -5.14
C ARG A 313 -30.47 23.87 -4.77
N ALA A 314 -31.35 24.11 -5.74
CA ALA A 314 -32.69 24.60 -5.47
C ALA A 314 -33.33 23.62 -4.47
N SER A 315 -33.58 24.11 -3.26
CA SER A 315 -34.47 23.44 -2.33
C SER A 315 -35.79 23.24 -3.07
N ALA A 316 -36.20 21.99 -3.25
CA ALA A 316 -37.51 21.67 -3.80
C ALA A 316 -38.58 22.33 -2.92
N ALA A 317 -39.10 23.46 -3.37
CA ALA A 317 -40.30 24.05 -2.82
C ALA A 317 -41.43 23.06 -3.10
N LYS A 318 -42.03 22.51 -2.03
CA LYS A 318 -43.26 21.75 -2.11
C LYS A 318 -44.34 22.63 -2.74
N ALA A 319 -44.81 22.26 -3.92
CA ALA A 319 -46.03 22.83 -4.47
C ALA A 319 -47.22 22.45 -3.56
N PRO A 320 -48.12 23.38 -3.22
CA PRO A 320 -49.32 23.06 -2.47
C PRO A 320 -50.31 22.28 -3.35
N LEU A 321 -50.89 21.22 -2.77
CA LEU A 321 -52.01 20.47 -3.35
C LEU A 321 -53.22 21.38 -3.47
N GLY A 322 -53.52 21.81 -4.69
CA GLY A 322 -54.76 22.47 -5.05
C GLY A 322 -55.85 21.44 -5.33
N PHE A 323 -56.85 21.40 -4.46
CA PHE A 323 -58.16 20.78 -4.66
C PHE A 323 -58.84 21.30 -5.93
N TRP A 324 -59.41 20.41 -6.74
CA TRP A 324 -60.59 20.70 -7.55
C TRP A 324 -61.56 19.52 -7.42
N GLY A 325 -62.84 19.86 -7.20
CA GLY A 325 -63.95 18.93 -7.03
C GLY A 325 -64.56 18.45 -8.33
#